data_AF-A0A6P0KDM1-F1
#
_entry.id   AF-A0A6P0KDM1-F1
#
_cell.length_a   1.000
_cell.length_b   1.000
_cell.length_c   1.000
_cell.angle_alpha   90.00
_cell.angle_beta   90.00
_cell.angle_gamma   90.00
#
_symmetry.space_group_name_H-M   'P 1'
#
loop_
_entity.id
_entity.type
_entity.pdbx_description
1 polymer ?
#
loop_
_entity_poly.entity_id
_entity_poly.type
_entity_poly.pdbx_seq_one_letter_code
_entity_poly.pdbx_strand_id
1 'polypeptide(L)' 'DNFFELGGHSLLATQVISRVGELFAVPLSLQTFLEYPTVARLAKTIEVLCSVIEPQDSIAETLLDYEEGEL' A
#
# COMPACT_ATOMS: atom_id res chain seq x y z
N ASP A 1 -15.25 -0.56 17.53
CA ASP A 1 -14.95 -0.81 16.09
C ASP A 1 -13.62 -1.54 15.89
N ASN A 2 -13.48 -2.75 16.45
CA ASN A 2 -12.39 -3.64 16.08
C ASN A 2 -12.84 -4.46 14.87
N PHE A 3 -12.06 -4.44 13.80
CA PHE A 3 -12.33 -5.14 12.56
C PHE A 3 -12.66 -6.63 12.76
N PHE A 4 -11.93 -7.31 13.65
CA PHE A 4 -12.12 -8.74 13.92
C PHE A 4 -13.33 -9.03 14.81
N GLU A 5 -13.63 -8.16 15.77
CA GLU A 5 -14.84 -8.27 16.60
C GLU A 5 -16.12 -8.05 15.78
N LEU A 6 -16.01 -7.33 14.66
CA LEU A 6 -17.11 -7.10 13.70
C LEU A 6 -17.24 -8.22 12.65
N GLY A 7 -16.49 -9.31 12.77
CA GLY A 7 -16.53 -10.46 11.85
C GLY A 7 -15.56 -10.37 10.67
N GLY A 8 -14.64 -9.42 10.67
CA GLY A 8 -13.54 -9.36 9.71
C GLY A 8 -12.61 -10.57 9.84
N HIS A 9 -12.07 -11.05 8.72
CA HIS A 9 -11.18 -12.21 8.66
C HIS A 9 -10.00 -11.95 7.72
N SER A 10 -9.02 -12.86 7.70
CA SER A 10 -7.74 -12.66 7.00
C SER A 10 -7.90 -12.28 5.53
N LEU A 11 -8.84 -12.91 4.80
CA LEU A 11 -9.09 -12.54 3.40
C LEU A 11 -9.57 -11.08 3.24
N LEU A 12 -10.51 -10.63 4.06
CA LEU A 12 -10.96 -9.23 4.03
C LEU A 12 -9.85 -8.28 4.48
N ALA A 13 -9.06 -8.67 5.49
CA ALA A 13 -7.90 -7.88 5.92
C ALA A 13 -6.88 -7.72 4.78
N THR A 14 -6.54 -8.80 4.07
CA THR A 14 -5.64 -8.76 2.90
C THR A 14 -6.18 -7.85 1.80
N GLN A 15 -7.49 -7.89 1.52
CA GLN A 15 -8.11 -7.01 0.54
C GLN A 15 -8.02 -5.54 0.95
N VAL A 16 -8.30 -5.23 2.22
CA VAL A 16 -8.15 -3.87 2.76
C VAL A 16 -6.70 -3.41 2.67
N ILE A 17 -5.74 -4.26 3.05
CA ILE A 17 -4.31 -3.96 2.98
C ILE A 17 -3.88 -3.64 1.55
N SER A 18 -4.23 -4.48 0.58
CA SER A 18 -3.92 -4.25 -0.84
C SER A 18 -4.48 -2.92 -1.32
N ARG A 19 -5.76 -2.65 -1.01
CA ARG A 19 -6.44 -1.46 -1.49
C ARG A 19 -5.89 -0.18 -0.86
N VAL A 20 -5.59 -0.20 0.43
CA VAL A 20 -4.98 0.93 1.14
C VAL A 20 -3.56 1.17 0.62
N GLY A 21 -2.78 0.11 0.40
CA GLY A 21 -1.43 0.23 -0.15
C GLY A 21 -1.41 0.89 -1.53
N GLU A 22 -2.32 0.51 -2.42
CA GLU A 22 -2.49 1.13 -3.74
C GLU A 22 -2.94 2.60 -3.66
N LEU A 23 -3.96 2.90 -2.83
CA LEU A 23 -4.57 4.23 -2.80
C LEU A 23 -3.67 5.30 -2.17
N PHE A 24 -2.87 4.91 -1.18
CA PHE A 24 -2.02 5.83 -0.42
C PHE A 24 -0.53 5.67 -0.76
N ALA A 25 -0.18 4.77 -1.68
CA ALA A 25 1.18 4.39 -2.04
C ALA A 25 2.03 3.93 -0.83
N VAL A 26 1.41 3.40 0.23
CA VAL A 26 2.10 3.00 1.46
C VAL A 26 2.34 1.49 1.54
N PRO A 27 3.48 1.04 2.08
CA PRO A 27 3.72 -0.37 2.35
C PRO A 27 3.02 -0.81 3.65
N LEU A 28 1.69 -0.94 3.62
CA LEU A 28 0.94 -1.44 4.77
C LEU A 28 1.10 -2.96 4.91
N SER A 29 1.55 -3.43 6.07
CA SER A 29 1.75 -4.87 6.33
C SER A 29 0.57 -5.51 7.06
N LEU A 30 0.41 -6.83 6.93
CA LEU A 30 -0.57 -7.59 7.70
C LEU A 30 -0.30 -7.53 9.22
N GLN A 31 0.97 -7.51 9.62
CA GLN A 31 1.33 -7.38 11.04
C GLN A 31 0.82 -6.06 11.61
N THR A 32 1.06 -4.95 10.90
CA THR A 32 0.56 -3.63 11.27
C THR A 32 -0.97 -3.62 11.36
N PHE A 33 -1.66 -4.26 10.41
CA PHE A 33 -3.11 -4.35 10.43
C PHE A 33 -3.64 -5.10 11.67
N LEU A 34 -2.99 -6.20 12.04
CA LEU A 34 -3.36 -7.01 13.22
C LEU A 34 -3.09 -6.27 14.54
N GLU A 35 -2.03 -5.46 14.61
CA GLU A 35 -1.65 -4.68 15.79
C GLU A 35 -2.58 -3.48 16.02
N TYR A 36 -3.11 -2.92 14.93
CA TYR A 36 -3.94 -1.72 14.90
C TYR A 36 -5.30 -1.98 14.22
N PRO A 37 -6.15 -2.91 14.71
CA PRO A 37 -7.31 -3.40 13.96
C PRO A 37 -8.54 -2.48 14.00
N THR A 38 -8.33 -1.16 14.16
CA THR A 38 -9.41 -0.16 14.17
C THR A 38 -9.11 0.90 13.12
N VAL A 39 -10.15 1.47 12.53
CA VAL A 39 -10.02 2.52 11.50
C VAL A 39 -9.20 3.70 12.00
N ALA A 40 -9.46 4.16 13.23
CA ALA A 40 -8.74 5.29 13.82
C ALA A 40 -7.22 5.04 13.98
N ARG A 41 -6.82 3.82 14.36
CA ARG A 41 -5.41 3.48 14.52
C ARG A 41 -4.73 3.28 13.17
N LEU A 42 -5.39 2.58 12.22
CA LEU A 42 -4.89 2.44 10.85
C LEU A 42 -4.69 3.79 10.17
N ALA A 43 -5.65 4.71 10.26
CA ALA A 43 -5.55 6.03 9.66
C ALA A 43 -4.29 6.78 10.14
N LYS A 44 -4.06 6.80 11.45
CA LYS A 44 -2.86 7.41 12.04
C LYS A 44 -1.56 6.75 11.55
N THR A 45 -1.54 5.43 11.41
CA THR A 45 -0.39 4.71 10.87
C THR A 45 -0.13 5.05 9.41
N ILE A 46 -1.19 5.13 8.60
CA ILE A 46 -1.10 5.50 7.18
C ILE A 46 -0.59 6.94 7.03
N GLU A 47 -1.08 7.89 7.82
CA GLU A 47 -0.59 9.29 7.83
C GLU A 47 0.92 9.35 8.06
N VAL A 48 1.44 8.58 9.02
CA VAL A 48 2.89 8.49 9.28
C VAL A 48 3.62 7.89 8.08
N LEU A 49 3.12 6.80 7.50
CA LEU A 49 3.75 6.16 6.34
C LEU A 49 3.77 7.08 5.10
N CYS A 50 2.69 7.81 4.83
CA CYS A 50 2.62 8.77 3.72
C CYS A 50 3.62 9.93 3.88
N SER A 51 3.90 10.36 5.12
CA SER A 51 4.87 11.43 5.36
C SER A 51 6.33 11.06 5.05
N VAL A 52 6.60 9.77 4.77
CA VAL A 52 7.94 9.22 4.55
C VAL A 52 8.23 8.95 3.07
N ILE A 53 7.22 9.01 2.19
CA ILE A 53 7.38 8.63 0.78
C ILE A 53 7.63 9.88 -0.09
N GLU A 54 8.90 10.18 -0.35
CA GLU A 54 9.28 10.96 -1.54
C GLU A 54 9.18 10.06 -2.79
N PRO A 55 8.72 10.60 -3.95
CA PRO A 55 8.41 9.80 -5.12
C PRO A 55 9.68 9.22 -5.78
N GLN A 56 9.90 7.92 -5.63
CA GLN A 56 10.90 7.13 -6.35
C GLN A 56 10.21 6.18 -7.34
N ASP A 57 9.51 6.73 -8.33
CA ASP A 57 8.97 5.96 -9.47
C ASP A 57 9.45 6.54 -10.81
N SER A 58 10.75 6.79 -10.93
CA SER A 58 11.40 7.17 -12.19
C SER A 58 12.21 6.02 -12.80
N ILE A 59 11.60 4.83 -12.96
CA ILE A 59 12.21 3.73 -13.74
C ILE A 59 11.51 3.54 -15.11
N ALA A 60 10.39 4.23 -15.37
CA ALA A 60 9.65 4.05 -16.63
C ALA A 60 10.33 4.67 -17.89
N GLU A 61 11.40 5.46 -17.74
CA GLU A 61 11.92 6.28 -18.84
C GLU A 61 13.11 5.65 -19.61
N THR A 62 13.59 4.45 -19.23
CA THR A 62 14.81 3.85 -19.82
C THR A 62 14.54 2.76 -20.89
N LEU A 63 13.29 2.42 -21.20
CA LEU A 63 12.97 1.27 -22.08
C LEU A 63 12.44 1.63 -23.48
N LEU A 64 12.63 2.87 -23.94
CA LEU A 64 12.22 3.30 -25.30
C LEU A 64 13.38 3.67 -26.25
N ASP A 65 14.61 3.26 -25.94
CA ASP A 65 15.77 3.44 -26.84
C ASP A 65 16.02 2.24 -27.78
N TYR A 66 14.99 1.42 -28.05
CA TYR A 66 15.03 0.50 -29.20
C TYR A 66 14.67 1.27 -30.47
N GLU A 67 15.53 2.24 -30.83
CA GLU A 67 15.54 2.84 -32.15
C GLU A 67 16.07 1.81 -33.17
N GLU A 68 15.26 1.65 -34.22
CA GLU A 68 15.58 1.25 -35.58
C GLU A 68 17.02 0.80 -35.87
N GLY A 69 17.19 -0.52 -35.99
CA GLY A 69 18.28 -1.12 -36.75
C GLY A 69 17.74 -1.77 -38.01
N GLU A 70 17.58 -1.00 -39.09
CA GLU A 70 17.65 -1.52 -40.45
C GLU A 70 19.03 -2.15 -40.66
N LEU A 71 19.09 -3.44 -41.00
CA LEU A 71 20.01 -4.05 -41.98
C LEU A 71 19.45 -5.43 -42.41
#